data_AF-A0A5D3D7L3-F1
#
_entry.id   AF-A0A5D3D7L3-F1
#
_cell.length_a   1.000
_cell.length_b   1.000
_cell.length_c   1.000
_cell.angle_alpha   90.00
_cell.angle_beta   90.00
_cell.angle_gamma   90.00
#
_symmetry.space_group_name_H-M   'P 1'
#
loop_
_entity.id
_entity.type
_entity.pdbx_description
1 polymer ?
#
loop_
_entity_poly.entity_id
_entity_poly.type
_entity_poly.pdbx_seq_one_letter_code
_entity_poly.pdbx_strand_id
1 'polypeptide(L)'
;MVEGKKVDFGPDAINQLFGLEAKEIEHAIFKNPQERDLEDALKRVAWPRTKWDIMPTGKYQLFLQNLNTEAIIWLVFVKNDIRPTRHDSTISMEHIMLVYCIMEHLLVNIVEIISEHIIAWVKHPRRTRPFSHLIEKLCLKACPTSEQLA
;
A
#
# COMPACT_ATOMS: atom_id res chain seq x y z
N MET A 1 -6.60 -18.78 -7.04
CA MET A 1 -7.09 -19.31 -8.33
C MET A 1 -8.04 -18.31 -8.91
N VAL A 2 -7.80 -17.86 -10.14
CA VAL A 2 -8.84 -17.23 -10.96
C VAL A 2 -9.18 -18.29 -12.00
N GLU A 3 -10.40 -18.82 -11.97
CA GLU A 3 -10.88 -19.85 -12.92
C GLU A 3 -10.01 -21.13 -13.00
N GLY A 4 -9.52 -21.63 -11.86
CA GLY A 4 -8.72 -22.87 -11.82
C GLY A 4 -7.26 -22.73 -12.27
N LYS A 5 -6.85 -21.55 -12.76
CA LYS A 5 -5.45 -21.26 -13.09
C LYS A 5 -4.73 -20.56 -11.93
N LYS A 6 -3.46 -20.92 -11.72
CA LYS A 6 -2.59 -20.30 -10.73
C LYS A 6 -1.98 -19.04 -11.35
N VAL A 7 -2.54 -17.89 -10.99
CA VAL A 7 -2.00 -16.57 -11.33
C VAL A 7 -0.99 -16.18 -10.26
N ASP A 8 0.21 -15.75 -10.67
CA ASP A 8 1.21 -15.19 -9.77
C ASP A 8 0.93 -13.70 -9.54
N PHE A 9 0.80 -13.32 -8.28
CA PHE A 9 0.59 -11.95 -7.83
C PHE A 9 1.80 -11.40 -7.06
N GLY A 10 2.92 -12.13 -7.05
CA GLY A 10 4.15 -11.73 -6.38
C GLY A 10 4.78 -10.48 -6.99
N PRO A 11 5.71 -9.83 -6.26
CA PRO A 11 6.35 -8.59 -6.70
C PRO A 11 7.08 -8.76 -8.03
N ASP A 12 7.71 -9.91 -8.29
CA ASP A 12 8.43 -10.17 -9.54
C ASP A 12 7.49 -10.22 -10.74
N ALA A 13 6.31 -10.84 -10.60
CA ALA A 13 5.31 -10.90 -11.67
C ALA A 13 4.78 -9.50 -12.03
N ILE A 14 4.60 -8.65 -11.01
CA ILE A 14 4.19 -7.25 -11.17
C ILE A 14 5.33 -6.44 -11.81
N ASN A 15 6.56 -6.54 -11.31
CA ASN A 15 7.73 -5.88 -11.88
C ASN A 15 7.89 -6.23 -13.37
N GLN A 16 7.80 -7.52 -13.70
CA GLN A 16 7.89 -7.98 -15.08
C GLN A 16 6.73 -7.48 -15.96
N LEU A 17 5.53 -7.30 -15.41
CA LEU A 17 4.39 -6.74 -16.15
C LEU A 17 4.61 -5.27 -16.52
N PHE A 18 5.29 -4.50 -15.67
CA PHE A 18 5.56 -3.08 -15.88
C PHE A 18 6.97 -2.77 -16.41
N GLY A 19 7.82 -3.79 -16.60
CA GLY A 19 9.21 -3.60 -17.03
C GLY A 19 10.08 -2.89 -15.98
N LEU A 20 9.78 -3.09 -14.69
CA LEU A 20 10.50 -2.47 -13.58
C LEU A 20 11.70 -3.33 -13.17
N GLU A 21 12.85 -2.68 -12.94
CA GLU A 21 14.01 -3.32 -12.32
C GLU A 21 13.78 -3.44 -10.82
N ALA A 22 14.01 -4.63 -10.26
CA ALA A 22 13.99 -4.84 -8.82
C ALA A 22 15.13 -4.03 -8.19
N LYS A 23 14.77 -2.97 -7.45
CA LYS A 23 15.74 -2.18 -6.68
C LYS A 23 15.82 -2.72 -5.26
N GLU A 24 17.03 -2.83 -4.73
CA GLU A 24 17.24 -3.02 -3.30
C GLU A 24 16.72 -1.80 -2.55
N ILE A 25 15.93 -2.04 -1.51
CA ILE A 25 15.28 -0.97 -0.75
C ILE A 25 16.06 -0.80 0.53
N GLU A 26 16.72 0.35 0.64
CA GLU A 26 17.56 0.68 1.78
C GLU A 26 16.75 1.00 3.05
N HIS A 27 15.46 1.31 2.96
CA HIS A 27 14.68 1.83 4.09
C HIS A 27 13.40 1.03 4.36
N ALA A 28 13.53 -0.01 5.19
CA ALA A 28 12.41 -0.83 5.67
C ALA A 28 11.56 -0.18 6.78
N ILE A 29 11.70 1.13 7.01
CA ILE A 29 11.06 1.87 8.11
C ILE A 29 9.53 1.71 8.10
N PHE A 30 8.92 1.64 6.92
CA PHE A 30 7.48 1.39 6.79
C PHE A 30 7.05 0.03 7.38
N LYS A 31 7.84 -1.04 7.19
CA LYS A 31 7.46 -2.39 7.61
C LYS A 31 7.63 -2.62 9.11
N ASN A 32 8.62 -1.96 9.71
CA ASN A 32 8.90 -2.10 11.14
C ASN A 32 9.44 -0.79 11.73
N PRO A 33 8.56 0.24 11.87
CA PRO A 33 8.98 1.52 12.41
C PRO A 33 9.34 1.40 13.88
N GLN A 34 10.46 2.02 14.26
CA GLN A 34 10.81 2.24 15.65
C GLN A 34 10.02 3.43 16.22
N GLU A 35 10.00 3.56 17.55
CA GLU A 35 9.30 4.66 18.23
C GLU A 35 9.77 6.04 17.74
N ARG A 36 11.09 6.19 17.51
CA ARG A 36 11.67 7.39 16.90
C ARG A 36 11.08 7.72 15.52
N ASP A 37 10.85 6.70 14.69
CA ASP A 37 10.31 6.87 13.34
C ASP A 37 8.85 7.32 13.42
N LEU A 38 8.09 6.81 14.39
CA LEU A 38 6.72 7.22 14.66
C LEU A 38 6.63 8.66 15.16
N GLU A 39 7.59 9.10 15.99
CA GLU A 39 7.67 10.49 16.43
C GLU A 39 8.04 11.43 15.28
N ASP A 40 9.02 11.07 14.47
CA ASP A 40 9.48 11.89 13.35
C ASP A 40 8.39 11.98 12.27
N ALA A 41 7.73 10.86 11.96
CA ALA A 41 6.54 10.85 11.11
C ALA A 41 5.44 11.76 11.65
N LEU A 42 5.12 11.68 12.95
CA LEU A 42 4.10 12.54 13.56
C LEU A 42 4.46 14.02 13.44
N LYS A 43 5.71 14.39 13.75
CA LYS A 43 6.20 15.78 13.64
C LYS A 43 6.11 16.29 12.21
N ARG A 44 6.34 15.42 11.22
CA ARG A 44 6.34 15.79 9.79
C ARG A 44 4.94 15.93 9.21
N VAL A 45 4.02 15.03 9.58
CA VAL A 45 2.71 14.91 8.91
C VAL A 45 1.58 15.66 9.62
N ALA A 46 1.75 15.98 10.91
CA ALA A 46 0.70 16.56 11.73
C ALA A 46 0.94 18.04 12.09
N TRP A 47 -0.11 18.71 12.57
CA TRP A 47 0.01 20.03 13.18
C TRP A 47 0.80 19.96 14.50
N PRO A 48 1.50 21.04 14.90
CA PRO A 48 2.20 21.09 16.17
C PRO A 48 1.31 20.71 17.36
N ARG A 49 1.89 20.01 18.34
CA ARG A 49 1.21 19.50 19.56
C ARG A 49 0.21 18.37 19.34
N THR A 50 0.05 17.89 18.11
CA THR A 50 -0.67 16.65 17.85
C THR A 50 0.03 15.49 18.56
N LYS A 51 -0.76 14.55 19.09
CA LYS A 51 -0.29 13.27 19.60
C LYS A 51 -0.97 12.14 18.84
N TRP A 52 -0.31 10.99 18.78
CA TRP A 52 -0.96 9.77 18.35
C TRP A 52 -2.13 9.43 19.26
N ASP A 53 -3.22 8.97 18.65
CA ASP A 53 -4.26 8.27 19.37
C ASP A 53 -3.93 6.77 19.39
N ILE A 54 -4.04 6.13 20.55
CA ILE A 54 -3.67 4.73 20.73
C ILE A 54 -4.94 3.96 21.07
N MET A 55 -5.35 3.09 20.15
CA MET A 55 -6.50 2.23 20.35
C MET A 55 -6.27 1.28 21.55
N PRO A 56 -7.32 0.76 22.20
CA PRO A 56 -7.19 -0.28 23.24
C PRO A 56 -6.39 -1.52 22.79
N THR A 57 -6.35 -1.77 21.47
CA THR A 57 -5.54 -2.83 20.84
C THR A 57 -4.05 -2.49 20.71
N GLY A 58 -3.59 -1.34 21.20
CA GLY A 58 -2.22 -0.84 21.06
C GLY A 58 -1.88 -0.29 19.68
N LYS A 59 -2.87 -0.06 18.82
CA LYS A 59 -2.65 0.43 17.45
C LYS A 59 -2.66 1.96 17.42
N TYR A 60 -1.65 2.54 16.80
CA TYR A 60 -1.54 3.99 16.58
C TYR A 60 -2.44 4.46 15.43
N GLN A 61 -3.12 5.58 15.63
CA GLN A 61 -3.95 6.25 14.63
C GLN A 61 -3.92 7.78 14.76
N LEU A 62 -4.31 8.45 13.68
CA LEU A 62 -4.58 9.88 13.63
C LEU A 62 -5.94 10.17 13.01
N PHE A 63 -6.42 11.38 13.17
CA PHE A 63 -7.60 11.88 12.47
C PHE A 63 -7.20 12.90 11.41
N LEU A 64 -8.06 13.07 10.40
CA LEU A 64 -7.77 13.96 9.26
C LEU A 64 -7.48 15.40 9.71
N GLN A 65 -8.23 15.92 10.70
CA GLN A 65 -8.03 17.27 11.22
C GLN A 65 -6.68 17.49 11.92
N ASN A 66 -5.98 16.40 12.26
CA ASN A 66 -4.68 16.47 12.89
C ASN A 66 -3.55 16.67 11.86
N LEU A 67 -3.80 16.39 10.58
CA LEU A 67 -2.79 16.42 9.53
C LEU A 67 -2.61 17.82 8.94
N ASN A 68 -1.38 18.12 8.54
CA ASN A 68 -1.09 19.30 7.74
C ASN A 68 -1.56 19.13 6.29
N THR A 69 -1.63 20.24 5.55
CA THR A 69 -2.19 20.27 4.20
C THR A 69 -1.45 19.35 3.23
N GLU A 70 -0.11 19.34 3.27
CA GLU A 70 0.72 18.49 2.41
C GLU A 70 0.46 17.00 2.67
N ALA A 71 0.40 16.59 3.94
CA ALA A 71 0.10 15.22 4.33
C ALA A 71 -1.30 14.77 3.90
N ILE A 72 -2.30 15.66 3.92
CA ILE A 72 -3.66 15.35 3.44
C ILE A 72 -3.65 15.04 1.94
N ILE A 73 -2.91 15.82 1.14
CA ILE A 73 -2.81 15.61 -0.31
C ILE A 73 -2.20 14.23 -0.59
N TRP A 74 -1.07 13.91 0.05
CA TRP A 74 -0.44 12.61 -0.10
C TRP A 74 -1.27 11.44 0.44
N LEU A 75 -2.02 11.66 1.51
CA LEU A 75 -2.91 10.64 2.06
C LEU A 75 -3.98 10.21 1.07
N VAL A 76 -4.54 11.15 0.29
CA VAL A 76 -5.53 10.83 -0.76
C VAL A 76 -4.90 9.90 -1.80
N PHE A 77 -3.68 10.20 -2.25
CA PHE A 77 -2.94 9.35 -3.16
C PHE A 77 -2.68 7.95 -2.57
N VAL A 78 -2.17 7.87 -1.33
CA VAL A 78 -1.91 6.57 -0.67
C VAL A 78 -3.18 5.73 -0.56
N LYS A 79 -4.30 6.34 -0.14
CA LYS A 79 -5.60 5.66 0.03
C LYS A 79 -6.26 5.24 -1.28
N ASN A 80 -5.90 5.81 -2.42
CA ASN A 80 -6.48 5.44 -3.71
C ASN A 80 -5.59 4.49 -4.50
N ASP A 81 -4.27 4.71 -4.45
CA ASP A 81 -3.35 4.16 -5.46
C ASP A 81 -2.27 3.22 -4.88
N ILE A 82 -2.02 3.24 -3.56
CA ILE A 82 -0.97 2.39 -2.95
C ILE A 82 -1.55 1.34 -2.01
N ARG A 83 -2.42 1.76 -1.08
CA ARG A 83 -3.03 0.87 -0.09
C ARG A 83 -4.49 1.24 0.11
N PRO A 84 -5.39 0.83 -0.81
CA PRO A 84 -6.78 1.18 -0.71
C PRO A 84 -7.46 0.68 0.56
N THR A 85 -8.16 1.57 1.25
CA THR A 85 -9.01 1.22 2.39
C THR A 85 -10.48 1.52 2.11
N ARG A 86 -11.36 0.79 2.81
CA ARG A 86 -12.81 0.85 2.54
C ARG A 86 -13.49 1.94 3.33
N HIS A 87 -13.24 1.99 4.63
CA HIS A 87 -13.87 2.92 5.55
C HIS A 87 -12.95 3.08 6.75
N ASP A 88 -12.24 4.20 6.84
CA ASP A 88 -11.66 4.63 8.11
C ASP A 88 -11.80 6.15 8.21
N SER A 89 -12.64 6.58 9.16
CA SER A 89 -12.65 7.96 9.67
C SER A 89 -11.34 8.28 10.40
N THR A 90 -10.63 7.24 10.83
CA THR A 90 -9.28 7.29 11.37
C THR A 90 -8.24 6.95 10.30
N ILE A 91 -6.99 7.28 10.56
CA ILE A 91 -5.88 7.07 9.64
C ILE A 91 -4.89 6.20 10.38
N SER A 92 -4.72 4.96 9.93
CA SER A 92 -3.84 4.01 10.60
C SER A 92 -2.38 4.44 10.49
N MET A 93 -1.55 3.98 11.43
CA MET A 93 -0.10 4.13 11.41
C MET A 93 0.51 3.82 10.03
N GLU A 94 0.07 2.73 9.38
CA GLU A 94 0.58 2.32 8.07
C GLU A 94 0.41 3.40 7.00
N HIS A 95 -0.75 4.08 6.97
CA HIS A 95 -0.99 5.16 6.02
C HIS A 95 -0.11 6.37 6.33
N ILE A 96 0.03 6.70 7.62
CA ILE A 96 0.87 7.82 8.06
C ILE A 96 2.34 7.57 7.71
N MET A 97 2.83 6.35 7.92
CA MET A 97 4.20 5.98 7.57
C MET A 97 4.44 6.07 6.06
N LEU A 98 3.49 5.64 5.21
CA LEU A 98 3.61 5.80 3.76
C LEU A 98 3.64 7.27 3.35
N VAL A 99 2.76 8.10 3.94
CA VAL A 99 2.75 9.54 3.70
C VAL A 99 4.08 10.18 4.12
N TYR A 100 4.59 9.81 5.30
CA TYR A 100 5.90 10.26 5.77
C TYR A 100 7.02 9.87 4.80
N CYS A 101 7.07 8.61 4.35
CA CYS A 101 8.08 8.17 3.39
C CYS A 101 8.01 8.97 2.08
N ILE A 102 6.81 9.28 1.57
CA ILE A 102 6.66 10.11 0.37
C ILE A 102 7.17 11.53 0.61
N MET A 103 6.80 12.13 1.73
CA MET A 103 7.15 13.51 2.10
C MET A 103 8.64 13.70 2.40
N GLU A 104 9.33 12.65 2.84
CA GLU A 104 10.79 12.61 3.06
C GLU A 104 11.56 11.99 1.88
N HIS A 105 10.89 11.71 0.76
CA HIS A 105 11.47 11.09 -0.43
C HIS A 105 12.21 9.77 -0.15
N LEU A 106 11.74 9.01 0.84
CA LEU A 106 12.29 7.71 1.20
C LEU A 106 11.87 6.63 0.20
N LEU A 107 12.80 5.72 -0.11
CA LEU A 107 12.54 4.60 -1.00
C LEU A 107 11.60 3.58 -0.34
N VAL A 108 10.50 3.24 -1.00
CA VAL A 108 9.51 2.26 -0.53
C VAL A 108 9.19 1.26 -1.64
N ASN A 109 9.03 -0.02 -1.27
CA ASN A 109 8.62 -1.05 -2.22
C ASN A 109 7.12 -0.97 -2.53
N ILE A 110 6.73 -0.08 -3.44
CA ILE A 110 5.31 0.05 -3.80
C ILE A 110 4.80 -1.27 -4.39
N VAL A 111 5.64 -1.97 -5.18
CA VAL A 111 5.26 -3.23 -5.83
C VAL A 111 5.01 -4.34 -4.80
N GLU A 112 5.86 -4.45 -3.79
CA GLU A 112 5.66 -5.43 -2.70
C GLU A 112 4.42 -5.10 -1.88
N ILE A 113 4.16 -3.82 -1.56
CA ILE A 113 2.95 -3.40 -0.84
C ILE A 113 1.69 -3.78 -1.63
N ILE A 114 1.68 -3.51 -2.93
CA ILE A 114 0.56 -3.86 -3.83
C ILE A 114 0.39 -5.38 -3.89
N SER A 115 1.49 -6.13 -4.06
CA SER A 115 1.50 -7.60 -4.07
C SER A 115 0.92 -8.17 -2.77
N GLU A 116 1.39 -7.72 -1.61
CA GLU A 116 0.89 -8.14 -0.30
C GLU A 116 -0.63 -7.89 -0.17
N HIS A 117 -1.09 -6.73 -0.63
CA HIS A 117 -2.51 -6.36 -0.58
C HIS A 117 -3.36 -7.26 -1.50
N ILE A 118 -2.90 -7.53 -2.73
CA ILE A 118 -3.59 -8.43 -3.66
C ILE A 118 -3.62 -9.86 -3.10
N ILE A 119 -2.49 -10.37 -2.59
CA ILE A 119 -2.40 -11.71 -2.02
C ILE A 119 -3.33 -11.86 -0.81
N ALA A 120 -3.36 -10.87 0.08
CA ALA A 120 -4.27 -10.85 1.22
C ALA A 120 -5.74 -10.89 0.77
N TRP A 121 -6.08 -10.12 -0.27
CA TRP A 121 -7.42 -10.13 -0.86
C TRP A 121 -7.76 -11.48 -1.52
N VAL A 122 -6.84 -12.11 -2.24
CA VAL A 122 -7.06 -13.42 -2.88
C VAL A 122 -7.30 -14.52 -1.82
N LYS A 123 -6.58 -14.47 -0.69
CA LYS A 123 -6.77 -15.40 0.44
C LYS A 123 -8.12 -15.17 1.15
N HIS A 124 -8.55 -13.92 1.23
CA HIS A 124 -9.80 -13.53 1.90
C HIS A 124 -10.62 -12.58 1.04
N PRO A 125 -11.28 -13.09 -0.02
CA PRO A 125 -12.01 -12.25 -0.96
C PRO A 125 -13.10 -11.45 -0.25
N ARG A 126 -13.07 -10.13 -0.42
CA ARG A 126 -14.10 -9.21 0.06
C ARG A 126 -14.73 -8.51 -1.14
N ARG A 127 -15.95 -7.98 -0.97
CA ARG A 127 -16.80 -7.42 -2.06
C ARG A 127 -16.08 -6.62 -3.16
N THR A 128 -15.28 -5.61 -2.79
CA THR A 128 -14.49 -4.82 -3.77
C THR A 128 -13.13 -5.46 -4.08
N ARG A 129 -12.79 -5.57 -5.36
CA ARG A 129 -11.47 -6.00 -5.83
C ARG A 129 -10.50 -4.82 -5.81
N PRO A 130 -9.38 -4.87 -5.07
CA PRO A 130 -8.34 -3.84 -5.14
C PRO A 130 -7.58 -3.96 -6.46
N PHE A 131 -7.10 -2.85 -7.01
CA PHE A 131 -6.29 -2.83 -8.23
C PHE A 131 -6.87 -3.66 -9.38
N SER A 132 -8.19 -3.52 -9.66
CA SER A 132 -8.91 -4.36 -10.62
C SER A 132 -8.18 -4.51 -11.96
N HIS A 133 -7.68 -3.40 -12.50
CA HIS A 133 -6.94 -3.36 -13.77
C HIS A 133 -5.63 -4.16 -13.73
N LEU A 134 -4.87 -4.04 -12.63
CA LEU A 134 -3.63 -4.81 -12.46
C LEU A 134 -3.92 -6.31 -12.34
N ILE A 135 -4.91 -6.68 -11.53
CA ILE A 135 -5.31 -8.07 -11.37
C ILE A 135 -5.74 -8.65 -12.71
N GLU A 136 -6.54 -7.90 -13.48
CA GLU A 136 -6.97 -8.31 -14.83
C GLU A 136 -5.78 -8.53 -15.76
N LYS A 137 -4.83 -7.59 -15.85
CA LYS A 137 -3.62 -7.75 -16.66
C LYS A 137 -2.78 -8.97 -16.26
N LEU A 138 -2.63 -9.22 -14.97
CA LEU A 138 -1.92 -10.41 -14.48
C LEU A 138 -2.65 -11.71 -14.84
N CYS A 139 -3.99 -11.71 -14.77
CA CYS A 139 -4.79 -12.86 -15.20
C CYS A 139 -4.66 -13.10 -16.71
N LEU A 140 -4.73 -12.05 -17.54
CA LEU A 140 -4.56 -12.15 -18.98
C LEU A 140 -3.17 -12.68 -19.35
N LYS A 141 -2.12 -12.24 -18.66
CA LYS A 141 -0.76 -12.76 -18.87
C LYS A 141 -0.62 -14.23 -18.49
N ALA A 142 -1.31 -14.68 -17.44
CA ALA A 142 -1.30 -16.07 -16.98
C ALA A 142 -2.22 -17.00 -17.80
N CYS A 143 -3.15 -16.41 -18.56
CA CYS A 143 -4.00 -17.10 -19.53
C CYS A 143 -3.46 -16.82 -20.94
N PRO A 144 -2.49 -17.60 -21.47
CA PRO A 144 -2.20 -17.52 -22.89
C PRO A 144 -3.51 -17.81 -23.62
N THR A 145 -3.99 -16.80 -24.36
CA THR A 145 -5.20 -16.92 -25.16
C THR A 145 -5.04 -18.17 -26.03
N SER A 146 -6.08 -18.99 -26.11
CA SER A 146 -6.18 -20.08 -27.08
C SER A 146 -6.33 -19.54 -28.52
N GLU A 147 -5.66 -18.44 -28.85
CA GLU A 147 -5.62 -17.80 -30.17
C GLU A 147 -4.25 -18.07 -30.82
N GLN A 148 -3.91 -19.36 -30.91
CA GLN A 148 -2.97 -19.91 -31.90
C GLN A 148 -3.61 -21.08 -32.64
N LEU A 149 -4.93 -21.00 -32.89
CA LEU A 149 -5.63 -21.86 -33.83
C LEU A 149 -6.42 -20.98 -34.81
N ALA A 150 -5.69 -20.42 -35.77
CA ALA A 150 -6.19 -20.05 -37.09
C ALA A 150 -5.03 -20.13 -38.09
#